data_AF-A0A9W8N0U3-F1
#
_entry.id   AF-A0A9W8N0U3-F1
#
_cell.length_a   1.000
_cell.length_b   1.000
_cell.length_c   1.000
_cell.angle_alpha   90.00
_cell.angle_beta   90.00
_cell.angle_gamma   90.00
#
_symmetry.space_group_name_H-M   'P 1'
#
loop_
_entity.id
_entity.type
_entity.pdbx_description
1 polymer ?
#
loop_
_entity_poly.entity_id
_entity_poly.type
_entity_poly.pdbx_seq_one_letter_code
_entity_poly.pdbx_strand_id
1 'polypeptide(L)'
;MLAIHLRRGDYREACLSLANWNSTIYGWDLLEFLPDNFIPPSGGVLGKNTPENVEVHMTHCWPNERQVLEKKKHNSRNDYVKSTEEVIDILYILTDDQTECLGRVKSLRKSDGWRVIITNHDLVLDQGGKDVDIAVDMEFAIQAAIFVGNGWSSFTSNIVHRRLVKGILP
;
A
#
# COMPACT_ATOMS: atom_id res chain seq x y z
N MET A 1 -14.70 2.96 -3.86
CA MET A 1 -13.92 2.00 -3.04
C MET A 1 -12.49 2.53 -2.87
N LEU A 2 -11.89 2.34 -1.70
CA LEU A 2 -10.47 2.57 -1.46
C LEU A 2 -9.76 1.21 -1.38
N ALA A 3 -8.68 1.02 -2.14
CA ALA A 3 -7.83 -0.16 -2.06
C ALA A 3 -6.48 0.17 -1.41
N ILE A 4 -5.99 -0.69 -0.52
CA ILE A 4 -4.68 -0.56 0.14
C ILE A 4 -3.85 -1.81 -0.13
N HIS A 5 -2.67 -1.62 -0.71
CA HIS A 5 -1.65 -2.67 -0.73
C HIS A 5 -0.82 -2.63 0.55
N LEU A 6 -1.16 -3.53 1.49
CA LEU A 6 -0.45 -3.71 2.74
C LEU A 6 0.63 -4.79 2.57
N ARG A 7 1.81 -4.38 2.10
CA ARG A 7 2.98 -5.28 2.00
C ARG A 7 3.69 -5.38 3.34
N ARG A 8 3.36 -6.40 4.14
CA ARG A 8 3.82 -6.49 5.54
C ARG A 8 4.37 -7.85 5.95
N GLY A 9 3.81 -8.96 5.46
CA GLY A 9 4.07 -10.33 5.91
C GLY A 9 5.56 -10.67 6.03
N ASP A 10 6.21 -11.00 4.92
CA ASP A 10 7.64 -11.35 4.87
C ASP A 10 8.55 -10.16 4.53
N TYR A 11 7.98 -8.95 4.48
CA TYR A 11 8.61 -7.82 3.80
C TYR A 11 9.59 -7.01 4.67
N ARG A 12 9.62 -7.26 5.98
CA ARG A 12 10.44 -6.50 6.92
C ARG A 12 11.93 -6.61 6.59
N GLU A 13 12.41 -7.83 6.35
CA GLU A 13 13.81 -8.11 6.04
C GLU A 13 14.20 -7.53 4.68
N ALA A 14 13.29 -7.56 3.71
CA ALA A 14 13.47 -6.91 2.41
C ALA A 14 13.63 -5.39 2.57
N CYS A 15 12.75 -4.74 3.34
CA CYS A 15 12.87 -3.31 3.63
C CYS A 15 14.16 -2.93 4.35
N LEU A 16 14.61 -3.76 5.31
CA LEU A 16 15.90 -3.54 5.98
C LEU A 16 17.08 -3.65 5.00
N SER A 17 17.04 -4.62 4.08
CA SER A 17 18.05 -4.74 3.02
C SER A 17 18.04 -3.49 2.11
N LEU A 18 16.86 -3.10 1.62
CA LEU A 18 16.69 -1.92 0.76
C LEU A 18 17.20 -0.64 1.44
N ALA A 19 16.91 -0.49 2.75
CA ALA A 19 17.40 0.63 3.56
C ALA A 19 18.93 0.63 3.70
N ASN A 20 19.56 -0.54 3.88
CA ASN A 20 21.02 -0.66 3.95
C ASN A 20 21.71 -0.27 2.64
N TRP A 21 21.04 -0.46 1.50
CA TRP A 21 21.51 -0.02 0.18
C TRP A 21 21.13 1.42 -0.16
N ASN A 22 20.46 2.13 0.76
CA ASN A 22 19.91 3.46 0.53
C ASN A 22 19.04 3.54 -0.75
N SER A 23 18.26 2.48 -0.98
CA SER A 23 17.39 2.36 -2.15
C SER A 23 16.33 3.46 -2.15
N THR A 24 15.68 3.71 -3.28
CA THR A 24 14.52 4.61 -3.33
C THR A 24 13.28 3.82 -3.75
N ILE A 25 12.18 4.54 -3.90
CA ILE A 25 10.92 4.06 -4.48
C ILE A 25 11.20 3.33 -5.81
N TYR A 26 10.38 2.32 -6.13
CA TYR A 26 10.61 1.39 -7.21
C TYR A 26 9.73 1.68 -8.44
N GLY A 27 10.33 1.66 -9.63
CA GLY A 27 9.59 1.59 -10.89
C GLY A 27 8.67 2.80 -11.13
N TRP A 28 7.40 2.52 -11.42
CA TRP A 28 6.39 3.55 -11.74
C TRP A 28 5.95 4.35 -10.51
N ASP A 29 6.30 3.90 -9.31
CA ASP A 29 5.99 4.64 -8.08
C ASP A 29 6.89 5.90 -7.93
N LEU A 30 7.98 6.02 -8.73
CA LEU A 30 8.91 7.16 -8.74
C LEU A 30 8.38 8.42 -9.45
N LEU A 31 7.19 8.36 -10.04
CA LEU A 31 6.66 9.47 -10.83
C LEU A 31 6.39 10.69 -9.94
N GLU A 32 6.97 11.83 -10.29
CA GLU A 32 6.97 13.04 -9.45
C GLU A 32 5.57 13.60 -9.12
N PHE A 33 4.58 13.33 -9.98
CA PHE A 33 3.20 13.76 -9.75
C PHE A 33 2.46 12.92 -8.71
N LEU A 34 3.04 11.78 -8.28
CA LEU A 34 2.49 10.99 -7.19
C LEU A 34 2.74 11.71 -5.84
N PRO A 35 1.82 11.58 -4.87
CA PRO A 35 1.85 12.38 -3.65
C PRO A 35 2.94 11.97 -2.64
N ASP A 36 3.40 10.71 -2.68
CA ASP A 36 4.41 10.18 -1.75
C ASP A 36 5.76 10.07 -2.46
N ASN A 37 6.59 11.10 -2.28
CA ASN A 37 7.97 11.12 -2.77
C ASN A 37 8.94 10.80 -1.63
N PHE A 38 10.00 10.08 -1.95
CA PHE A 38 11.04 9.73 -0.97
C PHE A 38 12.40 10.22 -1.44
N ILE A 39 13.03 11.05 -0.62
CA ILE A 39 14.41 11.48 -0.80
C ILE A 39 15.23 10.73 0.23
N PRO A 40 16.09 9.78 -0.19
CA PRO A 40 16.91 9.02 0.74
C PRO A 40 17.84 9.97 1.49
N PRO A 41 17.89 9.91 2.83
CA PRO A 41 18.80 10.75 3.61
C PRO A 41 20.26 10.53 3.20
N SER A 42 21.07 11.57 3.31
CA SER A 42 22.51 11.47 3.10
C SER A 42 23.19 10.68 4.22
N GLY A 43 24.31 10.03 3.92
CA GLY A 43 25.10 9.27 4.89
C GLY A 43 25.14 7.77 4.58
N GLY A 44 25.82 7.01 5.44
CA GLY A 44 26.05 5.58 5.24
C GLY A 44 27.11 5.26 4.18
N VAL A 45 27.28 3.97 3.91
CA VAL A 45 28.10 3.41 2.83
C VAL A 45 27.29 2.35 2.09
N LEU A 46 27.68 1.98 0.88
CA LEU A 46 26.98 0.95 0.11
C LEU A 46 26.88 -0.36 0.92
N GLY A 47 25.66 -0.85 1.09
CA GLY A 47 25.36 -2.05 1.87
C GLY A 47 25.33 -1.87 3.39
N LYS A 48 25.55 -0.65 3.91
CA LYS A 48 25.41 -0.35 5.34
C LYS A 48 25.01 1.11 5.56
N ASN A 49 23.80 1.32 6.08
CA ASN A 49 23.28 2.66 6.34
C ASN A 49 23.35 3.02 7.84
N THR A 50 23.11 4.30 8.19
CA THR A 50 23.02 4.71 9.60
C THR A 50 21.70 4.25 10.22
N PRO A 51 21.64 4.00 11.54
CA PRO A 51 20.38 3.63 12.21
C PRO A 51 19.24 4.63 11.95
N GLU A 52 19.55 5.92 11.92
CA GLU A 52 18.59 7.00 11.67
C GLU A 52 18.03 6.93 10.24
N ASN A 53 18.89 6.67 9.26
CA ASN A 53 18.48 6.55 7.86
C ASN A 53 17.64 5.29 7.63
N VAL A 54 18.01 4.18 8.31
CA VAL A 54 17.20 2.95 8.30
C VAL A 54 15.82 3.20 8.89
N GLU A 55 15.72 3.91 10.01
CA GLU A 55 14.43 4.25 10.60
C GLU A 55 13.56 5.08 9.65
N VAL A 56 14.11 6.13 9.04
CA VAL A 56 13.40 6.93 8.03
C VAL A 56 12.88 6.04 6.89
N HIS A 57 13.73 5.17 6.33
CA HIS A 57 13.33 4.20 5.31
C HIS A 57 12.18 3.31 5.77
N MET A 58 12.28 2.75 6.97
CA MET A 58 11.31 1.82 7.51
C MET A 58 9.94 2.47 7.72
N THR A 59 9.87 3.77 8.02
CA THR A 59 8.58 4.47 8.11
C THR A 59 7.81 4.57 6.79
N HIS A 60 8.50 4.46 5.65
CA HIS A 60 7.87 4.44 4.32
C HIS A 60 7.71 3.02 3.77
N CYS A 61 8.76 2.19 3.85
CA CYS A 61 8.78 0.85 3.26
C CYS A 61 8.01 -0.19 4.09
N TRP A 62 8.11 -0.13 5.42
CA TRP A 62 7.43 -1.07 6.33
C TRP A 62 6.76 -0.33 7.49
N PRO A 63 5.81 0.58 7.20
CA PRO A 63 5.11 1.37 8.20
C PRO A 63 4.38 0.50 9.23
N ASN A 64 4.20 1.02 10.43
CA ASN A 64 3.37 0.36 11.44
C ASN A 64 1.87 0.45 11.10
N GLU A 65 1.07 -0.39 11.73
CA GLU A 65 -0.38 -0.53 11.47
C GLU A 65 -1.12 0.81 11.58
N ARG A 66 -0.82 1.62 12.60
CA ARG A 66 -1.44 2.94 12.77
C ARG A 66 -1.07 3.89 11.65
N GLN A 67 0.17 3.89 11.18
CA GLN A 67 0.61 4.78 10.10
C GLN A 67 -0.15 4.51 8.80
N VAL A 68 -0.31 3.24 8.41
CA VAL A 68 -1.01 2.87 7.16
C VAL A 68 -2.51 3.14 7.28
N LEU A 69 -3.13 2.66 8.36
CA LEU A 69 -4.58 2.57 8.47
C LEU A 69 -5.23 3.84 9.01
N GLU A 70 -4.53 4.60 9.84
CA GLU A 70 -5.10 5.81 10.43
C GLU A 70 -4.71 7.05 9.65
N LYS A 71 -3.46 7.19 9.21
CA LYS A 71 -3.00 8.44 8.57
C LYS A 71 -3.17 8.43 7.06
N LYS A 72 -2.56 7.47 6.37
CA LYS A 72 -2.58 7.48 4.89
C LYS A 72 -3.99 7.22 4.35
N LYS A 73 -4.68 6.22 4.89
CA LYS A 73 -6.09 5.92 4.54
C LYS A 73 -7.05 7.09 4.83
N HIS A 74 -6.98 7.69 6.02
CA HIS A 74 -7.92 8.75 6.39
C HIS A 74 -7.71 10.01 5.53
N ASN A 75 -6.46 10.41 5.31
CA ASN A 75 -6.15 11.57 4.48
C ASN A 75 -6.61 11.34 3.04
N SER A 76 -6.20 10.24 2.40
CA SER A 76 -6.59 9.96 1.00
C SER A 76 -8.10 9.86 0.82
N ARG A 77 -8.82 9.22 1.75
CA ARG A 77 -10.29 9.15 1.70
C ARG A 77 -10.93 10.53 1.83
N ASN A 78 -10.49 11.33 2.81
CA ASN A 78 -11.08 12.64 3.06
C ASN A 78 -10.79 13.63 1.92
N ASP A 79 -9.58 13.61 1.37
CA ASP A 79 -9.19 14.48 0.27
C ASP A 79 -10.01 14.16 -0.97
N TYR A 80 -10.20 12.88 -1.28
CA TYR A 80 -11.08 12.44 -2.37
C TYR A 80 -12.52 12.89 -2.15
N VAL A 81 -13.13 12.59 -0.99
CA VAL A 81 -14.51 12.97 -0.66
C VAL A 81 -14.72 14.48 -0.76
N LYS A 82 -13.74 15.29 -0.31
CA LYS A 82 -13.79 16.75 -0.44
C LYS A 82 -13.73 17.24 -1.89
N SER A 83 -13.01 16.51 -2.76
CA SER A 83 -12.81 16.89 -4.15
C SER A 83 -13.93 16.45 -5.10
N THR A 84 -14.66 15.37 -4.78
CA THR A 84 -15.67 14.77 -5.68
C THR A 84 -17.08 14.72 -5.10
N GLU A 85 -17.24 14.95 -3.79
CA GLU A 85 -18.48 14.70 -3.04
C GLU A 85 -18.96 13.23 -3.07
N GLU A 86 -18.16 12.31 -3.62
CA GLU A 86 -18.50 10.88 -3.69
C GLU A 86 -18.23 10.16 -2.36
N VAL A 87 -19.11 9.20 -2.04
CA VAL A 87 -18.97 8.38 -0.84
C VAL A 87 -18.01 7.21 -1.09
N ILE A 88 -16.93 7.17 -0.32
CA ILE A 88 -16.00 6.04 -0.26
C ILE A 88 -16.20 5.30 1.05
N ASP A 89 -16.97 4.21 1.04
CA ASP A 89 -17.34 3.44 2.26
C ASP A 89 -16.94 1.96 2.23
N ILE A 90 -16.30 1.51 1.14
CA ILE A 90 -15.69 0.18 1.00
C ILE A 90 -14.18 0.32 1.05
N LEU A 91 -13.55 -0.41 1.97
CA LEU A 91 -12.12 -0.59 2.07
C LEU A 91 -11.76 -2.02 1.62
N TYR A 92 -10.88 -2.12 0.64
CA TYR A 92 -10.29 -3.39 0.21
C TYR A 92 -8.80 -3.40 0.55
N ILE A 93 -8.32 -4.47 1.20
CA ILE A 93 -6.93 -4.61 1.62
C ILE A 93 -6.36 -5.85 0.97
N LEU A 94 -5.44 -5.63 0.03
CA LEU A 94 -4.66 -6.68 -0.60
C LEU A 94 -3.34 -6.79 0.17
N THR A 95 -3.05 -7.97 0.70
CA THR A 95 -1.97 -8.17 1.67
C THR A 95 -1.36 -9.57 1.55
N ASP A 96 -0.06 -9.64 1.78
CA ASP A 96 0.69 -10.88 1.99
C ASP A 96 0.69 -11.32 3.47
N ASP A 97 0.25 -10.43 4.36
CA ASP A 97 0.21 -10.66 5.80
C ASP A 97 -0.85 -11.70 6.19
N GLN A 98 -0.46 -12.67 7.01
CA GLN A 98 -1.33 -13.69 7.62
C GLN A 98 -1.29 -13.63 9.15
N THR A 99 -0.68 -12.60 9.72
CA THR A 99 -0.49 -12.47 11.17
C THR A 99 -1.68 -11.78 11.87
N GLU A 100 -1.60 -11.67 13.20
CA GLU A 100 -2.59 -10.98 14.04
C GLU A 100 -2.83 -9.51 13.64
N CYS A 101 -1.86 -8.87 12.97
CA CYS A 101 -1.99 -7.55 12.39
C CYS A 101 -3.26 -7.43 11.54
N LEU A 102 -3.54 -8.42 10.69
CA LEU A 102 -4.73 -8.42 9.83
C LEU A 102 -6.04 -8.42 10.65
N GLY A 103 -6.06 -9.15 11.77
CA GLY A 103 -7.19 -9.16 12.71
C GLY A 103 -7.44 -7.78 13.31
N ARG A 104 -6.36 -7.08 13.72
CA ARG A 104 -6.43 -5.70 14.21
C ARG A 104 -6.92 -4.73 13.13
N VAL A 105 -6.45 -4.88 11.89
CA VAL A 105 -6.93 -4.08 10.76
C VAL A 105 -8.44 -4.27 10.53
N LYS A 106 -8.93 -5.52 10.53
CA LYS A 106 -10.37 -5.82 10.37
C LYS A 106 -11.22 -5.28 11.53
N SER A 107 -10.66 -5.19 12.74
CA SER A 107 -11.37 -4.67 13.91
C SER A 107 -11.76 -3.18 13.81
N LEU A 108 -11.13 -2.43 12.90
CA LEU A 108 -11.41 -1.00 12.63
C LEU A 108 -12.79 -0.73 11.99
N ARG A 109 -13.61 -1.77 11.72
CA ARG A 109 -14.98 -1.64 11.16
C ARG A 109 -15.93 -0.73 11.95
N LYS A 110 -15.70 -0.51 13.25
CA LYS A 110 -16.69 0.16 14.12
C LYS A 110 -16.47 1.66 14.35
N SER A 111 -15.27 2.19 14.14
CA SER A 111 -14.93 3.59 14.52
C SER A 111 -14.83 4.57 13.35
N ASP A 112 -14.65 4.09 12.12
CA ASP A 112 -14.18 4.92 11.00
C ASP A 112 -15.21 5.17 9.88
N GLY A 113 -16.45 4.72 10.06
CA GLY A 113 -17.51 4.93 9.05
C GLY A 113 -17.31 4.16 7.74
N TRP A 114 -16.63 3.00 7.77
CA TRP A 114 -16.59 2.05 6.65
C TRP A 114 -17.79 1.12 6.72
N ARG A 115 -18.54 1.01 5.62
CA ARG A 115 -19.62 0.03 5.50
C ARG A 115 -19.06 -1.38 5.41
N VAL A 116 -17.97 -1.55 4.65
CA VAL A 116 -17.33 -2.85 4.46
C VAL A 116 -15.81 -2.72 4.47
N ILE A 117 -15.14 -3.64 5.17
CA ILE A 117 -13.70 -3.87 5.08
C ILE A 117 -13.51 -5.31 4.62
N ILE A 118 -12.86 -5.51 3.48
CA ILE A 118 -12.62 -6.82 2.85
C ILE A 118 -11.11 -6.96 2.62
N THR A 119 -10.58 -8.16 2.82
CA THR A 119 -9.22 -8.53 2.44
C THR A 119 -9.22 -9.54 1.31
N ASN A 120 -8.09 -9.71 0.62
CA ASN A 120 -7.91 -10.80 -0.34
C ASN A 120 -8.18 -12.19 0.27
N HIS A 121 -7.91 -12.39 1.56
CA HIS A 121 -8.26 -13.61 2.30
C HIS A 121 -9.77 -13.87 2.47
N ASP A 122 -10.62 -12.85 2.27
CA ASP A 122 -12.08 -13.00 2.33
C ASP A 122 -12.71 -13.35 0.97
N LEU A 123 -11.91 -13.38 -0.11
CA LEU A 123 -12.39 -13.69 -1.45
C LEU A 123 -12.72 -15.17 -1.58
N VAL A 124 -13.91 -15.47 -2.09
CA VAL A 124 -14.33 -16.82 -2.44
C VAL A 124 -14.04 -17.01 -3.92
N LEU A 125 -12.92 -17.67 -4.22
CA LEU A 125 -12.46 -17.95 -5.58
C LEU A 125 -12.63 -19.43 -5.92
N ASP A 126 -12.97 -19.72 -7.17
CA ASP A 126 -12.89 -21.07 -7.73
C ASP A 126 -11.42 -21.46 -7.99
N GLN A 127 -11.17 -22.66 -8.54
CA GLN A 127 -9.79 -23.11 -8.76
C GLN A 127 -9.02 -22.18 -9.69
N GLY A 128 -9.64 -21.79 -10.82
CA GLY A 128 -9.00 -20.89 -11.77
C GLY A 128 -8.67 -19.54 -11.14
N GLY A 129 -9.59 -18.99 -10.34
CA GLY A 129 -9.37 -17.75 -9.59
C GLY A 129 -8.24 -17.86 -8.57
N LYS A 130 -8.09 -19.00 -7.88
CA LYS A 130 -6.96 -19.25 -6.96
C LYS A 130 -5.62 -19.32 -7.68
N ASP A 131 -5.60 -19.87 -8.89
CA ASP A 131 -4.37 -19.95 -9.70
C ASP A 131 -3.88 -18.56 -10.17
N VAL A 132 -4.75 -17.53 -10.11
CA VAL A 132 -4.46 -16.14 -10.50
C VAL A 132 -4.88 -15.12 -9.44
N ASP A 133 -4.90 -15.50 -8.17
CA ASP A 133 -5.40 -14.67 -7.05
C ASP A 133 -4.72 -13.29 -6.98
N ILE A 134 -3.41 -13.24 -7.22
CA ILE A 134 -2.63 -12.00 -7.31
C ILE A 134 -3.17 -11.08 -8.42
N ALA A 135 -3.58 -11.62 -9.57
CA ALA A 135 -4.15 -10.82 -10.65
C ALA A 135 -5.57 -10.33 -10.32
N VAL A 136 -6.34 -11.10 -9.54
CA VAL A 136 -7.63 -10.68 -9.01
C VAL A 136 -7.46 -9.47 -8.07
N ASP A 137 -6.51 -9.56 -7.13
CA ASP A 137 -6.16 -8.46 -6.22
C ASP A 137 -5.76 -7.19 -6.98
N MET A 138 -4.94 -7.33 -8.04
CA MET A 138 -4.55 -6.22 -8.89
C MET A 138 -5.76 -5.53 -9.54
N GLU A 139 -6.72 -6.29 -10.09
CA GLU A 139 -7.86 -5.69 -10.79
C GLU A 139 -8.74 -4.89 -9.82
N PHE A 140 -8.95 -5.37 -8.59
CA PHE A 140 -9.64 -4.57 -7.55
C PHE A 140 -8.91 -3.25 -7.26
N ALA A 141 -7.58 -3.28 -7.15
CA ALA A 141 -6.78 -2.09 -6.90
C ALA A 141 -6.71 -1.14 -8.10
N ILE A 142 -6.70 -1.67 -9.32
CA ILE A 142 -6.75 -0.89 -10.56
C ILE A 142 -8.08 -0.13 -10.68
N GLN A 143 -9.19 -0.78 -10.36
CA GLN A 143 -10.55 -0.22 -10.48
C GLN A 143 -10.96 0.64 -9.28
N ALA A 144 -10.21 0.61 -8.18
CA ALA A 144 -10.52 1.41 -7.01
C ALA A 144 -10.50 2.91 -7.34
N ALA A 145 -11.40 3.68 -6.73
CA ALA A 145 -11.39 5.13 -6.86
C ALA A 145 -10.08 5.71 -6.30
N ILE A 146 -9.63 5.15 -5.17
CA ILE A 146 -8.39 5.53 -4.48
C ILE A 146 -7.55 4.27 -4.31
N PHE A 147 -6.26 4.36 -4.63
CA PHE A 147 -5.29 3.30 -4.37
C PHE A 147 -4.14 3.83 -3.51
N VAL A 148 -3.88 3.18 -2.37
CA VAL A 148 -2.74 3.47 -1.50
C VAL A 148 -1.78 2.29 -1.55
N GLY A 149 -0.61 2.53 -2.12
CA GLY A 149 0.41 1.52 -2.38
C GLY A 149 1.58 1.51 -1.40
N ASN A 150 2.46 0.51 -1.57
CA ASN A 150 3.79 0.48 -0.98
C ASN A 150 4.83 0.83 -2.06
N GLY A 151 5.52 1.97 -1.94
CA GLY A 151 6.40 2.50 -2.99
C GLY A 151 7.67 1.69 -3.27
N TRP A 152 8.03 0.70 -2.45
CA TRP A 152 9.17 -0.19 -2.75
C TRP A 152 8.73 -1.50 -3.42
N SER A 153 7.43 -1.76 -3.49
CA SER A 153 6.92 -3.02 -4.03
C SER A 153 6.72 -2.94 -5.53
N SER A 154 7.33 -3.86 -6.28
CA SER A 154 7.09 -4.04 -7.70
C SER A 154 5.61 -4.33 -8.02
N PHE A 155 4.88 -4.93 -7.09
CA PHE A 155 3.45 -5.17 -7.22
C PHE A 155 2.64 -3.87 -7.22
N THR A 156 2.96 -2.94 -6.33
CA THR A 156 2.39 -1.57 -6.33
C THR A 156 2.69 -0.87 -7.65
N SER A 157 3.96 -0.84 -8.06
CA SER A 157 4.39 -0.20 -9.31
C SER A 157 3.65 -0.76 -10.53
N ASN A 158 3.36 -2.06 -10.57
CA ASN A 158 2.54 -2.64 -11.63
C ASN A 158 1.07 -2.18 -11.58
N ILE A 159 0.48 -2.03 -10.39
CA ILE A 159 -0.88 -1.49 -10.25
C ILE A 159 -0.92 -0.02 -10.70
N VAL A 160 0.05 0.80 -10.27
CA VAL A 160 0.16 2.22 -10.67
C VAL A 160 0.28 2.32 -12.19
N HIS A 161 1.19 1.55 -12.81
CA HIS A 161 1.31 1.50 -14.26
C HIS A 161 -0.02 1.17 -14.96
N ARG A 162 -0.73 0.14 -14.49
CA ARG A 162 -2.00 -0.27 -15.11
C ARG A 162 -3.12 0.75 -14.93
N ARG A 163 -3.16 1.47 -13.78
CA ARG A 163 -4.09 2.59 -13.57
C ARG A 163 -3.81 3.72 -14.57
N LEU A 164 -2.55 4.10 -14.76
CA LEU A 164 -2.14 5.13 -15.72
C LEU A 164 -2.49 4.75 -17.16
N VAL A 165 -2.24 3.50 -17.57
CA VAL A 165 -2.61 2.99 -18.90
C VAL A 165 -4.13 3.05 -19.13
N LYS A 166 -4.94 2.85 -18.09
CA LYS A 166 -6.41 2.99 -18.15
C LYS A 166 -6.90 4.44 -18.02
N GLY A 167 -6.01 5.41 -17.87
CA GLY A 167 -6.37 6.81 -17.66
C GLY A 167 -6.98 7.10 -16.27
N ILE A 168 -6.79 6.20 -15.31
CA ILE A 168 -7.23 6.40 -13.93
C ILE A 168 -6.09 7.14 -13.22
N LEU A 169 -6.34 8.42 -12.92
CA LEU A 169 -5.37 9.26 -12.24
C LEU A 169 -5.17 8.79 -10.77
N PRO A 170 -3.98 9.04 -10.19
CA PRO A 170 -3.66 8.69 -8.81
C PRO A 170 -4.51 9.43 -7.77
#